data_AF-A0A443SMF7-F1
#
_entry.id   AF-A0A443SMF7-F1
#
_cell.length_a   1.000
_cell.length_b   1.000
_cell.length_c   1.000
_cell.angle_alpha   90.00
_cell.angle_beta   90.00
_cell.angle_gamma   90.00
#
_symmetry.space_group_name_H-M   'P 1'
#
loop_
_entity.id
_entity.type
_entity.pdbx_description
1 polymer ?
#
loop_
_entity_poly.entity_id
_entity_poly.type
_entity_poly.pdbx_seq_one_letter_code
_entity_poly.pdbx_strand_id
1 'polypeptide(L)'
;MESPRKTKTKEDNVTLQLERVSPNKSFFSELRKVLMQVWGPVFDRLDVDGDGKIPFDDLKNMITQGSMTDEIPEEVIDEIMERADWDKNRVLTFNEFLHMLHARDIGAHRPYLRKLIVAAAMVAVPSSEKQTVVNRYLDEYSCKPPPIFMICISVIEIAVFIYYCVKEGYISATGPVPIESILIYNPKRRYQFWRYITYMFIHAGFVHLFFNVLIQMLIGVPLELVHKWWRIGLVYLGGVLAGSLGASISDPNTYLAGASGGVYALIAAHVSNVIINWSEMEFNWVRLIALLVFGGTDVGVAVYDRYYGETKNRTSYAAHIAGAVGGLLIGIVILRNLRVRKWERLVGWFAFLFYVILMAFLLIWNVANPNYFPPSIHD
;
A
#
# COMPACT_ATOMS: atom_id res chain seq x y z
N MET A 1 40.63 15.89 -64.90
CA MET A 1 39.71 16.58 -63.97
C MET A 1 38.44 15.76 -63.89
N GLU A 2 38.28 14.96 -62.84
CA GLU A 2 36.97 14.39 -62.47
C GLU A 2 37.00 14.13 -60.97
N SER A 3 35.99 14.67 -60.27
CA SER A 3 35.83 14.69 -58.82
C SER A 3 35.08 13.43 -58.35
N PRO A 4 35.51 12.72 -57.29
CA PRO A 4 34.74 11.60 -56.77
C PRO A 4 33.69 12.04 -55.74
N ARG A 5 32.45 11.59 -55.97
CA ARG A 5 31.30 11.62 -55.03
C ARG A 5 31.66 11.03 -53.67
N LYS A 6 31.36 11.78 -52.60
CA LYS A 6 31.33 11.24 -51.22
C LYS A 6 30.10 10.34 -51.04
N THR A 7 30.34 9.07 -50.73
CA THR A 7 29.36 8.08 -50.24
C THR A 7 29.14 8.27 -48.73
N LYS A 8 27.89 8.44 -48.30
CA LYS A 8 27.48 8.45 -46.88
C LYS A 8 27.50 7.04 -46.28
N THR A 9 27.95 6.91 -45.03
CA THR A 9 28.11 5.66 -44.27
C THR A 9 26.80 5.23 -43.56
N LYS A 10 26.69 3.94 -43.20
CA LYS A 10 25.48 3.31 -42.61
C LYS A 10 25.09 3.83 -41.21
N GLU A 11 25.99 4.47 -40.46
CA GLU A 11 25.68 5.15 -39.18
C GLU A 11 24.72 6.34 -39.37
N ASP A 12 24.81 7.04 -40.52
CA ASP A 12 23.86 8.09 -40.86
C ASP A 12 22.43 7.53 -41.01
N ASN A 13 22.28 6.27 -41.43
CA ASN A 13 20.98 5.64 -41.64
C ASN A 13 20.29 5.20 -40.34
N VAL A 14 21.03 4.86 -39.29
CA VAL A 14 20.45 4.51 -37.97
C VAL A 14 19.95 5.76 -37.26
N THR A 15 20.71 6.85 -37.33
CA THR A 15 20.28 8.16 -36.82
C THR A 15 19.02 8.65 -37.55
N LEU A 16 18.94 8.41 -38.87
CA LEU A 16 17.78 8.73 -39.70
C LEU A 16 16.55 7.82 -39.48
N GLN A 17 16.72 6.59 -38.98
CA GLN A 17 15.58 5.70 -38.67
C GLN A 17 14.95 5.99 -37.30
N LEU A 18 15.75 6.41 -36.31
CA LEU A 18 15.25 6.83 -35.00
C LEU A 18 14.62 8.24 -35.01
N GLU A 19 15.08 9.14 -35.88
CA GLU A 19 14.48 10.48 -36.06
C GLU A 19 13.12 10.47 -36.78
N ARG A 20 12.77 9.38 -37.49
CA ARG A 20 11.56 9.33 -38.33
C ARG A 20 10.26 9.00 -37.59
N VAL A 21 10.30 8.62 -36.31
CA VAL A 21 9.09 8.14 -35.60
C VAL A 21 8.45 9.18 -34.67
N SER A 22 9.14 10.21 -34.19
CA SER A 22 8.53 11.36 -33.46
C SER A 22 9.58 12.43 -33.12
N PRO A 23 9.29 13.75 -33.18
CA PRO A 23 10.31 14.79 -33.36
C PRO A 23 10.98 15.31 -32.07
N ASN A 24 10.91 14.60 -30.95
CA ASN A 24 11.39 15.15 -29.67
C ASN A 24 12.67 14.48 -29.17
N LYS A 25 13.83 14.98 -29.63
CA LYS A 25 15.17 14.60 -29.12
C LYS A 25 15.30 14.77 -27.61
N SER A 26 14.55 15.71 -26.99
CA SER A 26 14.56 15.91 -25.54
C SER A 26 13.99 14.72 -24.78
N PHE A 27 12.86 14.15 -25.24
CA PHE A 27 12.20 13.01 -24.60
C PHE A 27 13.10 11.77 -24.58
N PHE A 28 13.77 11.47 -25.69
CA PHE A 28 14.72 10.35 -25.74
C PHE A 28 15.94 10.60 -24.86
N SER A 29 16.43 11.84 -24.76
CA SER A 29 17.51 12.19 -23.83
C SER A 29 17.11 12.02 -22.36
N GLU A 30 15.87 12.36 -22.01
CA GLU A 30 15.33 12.22 -20.66
C GLU A 30 15.07 10.76 -20.33
N LEU A 31 14.46 10.00 -21.23
CA LEU A 31 14.24 8.57 -21.08
C LEU A 31 15.58 7.84 -20.91
N ARG A 32 16.60 8.19 -21.71
CA ARG A 32 17.94 7.62 -21.58
C ARG A 32 18.59 7.95 -20.24
N LYS A 33 18.43 9.17 -19.72
CA LYS A 33 18.91 9.54 -18.37
C LYS A 33 18.25 8.70 -17.28
N VAL A 34 16.93 8.50 -17.38
CA VAL A 34 16.17 7.66 -16.43
C VAL A 34 16.65 6.20 -16.50
N LEU A 35 16.82 5.66 -17.70
CA LEU A 35 17.30 4.28 -17.87
C LEU A 35 18.75 4.11 -17.38
N MET A 36 19.62 5.10 -17.58
CA MET A 36 20.97 5.11 -17.00
C MET A 36 20.94 5.13 -15.47
N GLN A 37 20.05 5.91 -14.85
CA GLN A 37 19.93 5.92 -13.39
C GLN A 37 19.48 4.58 -12.81
N VAL A 38 18.63 3.85 -13.53
CA VAL A 38 18.07 2.57 -13.08
C VAL A 38 19.02 1.40 -13.37
N TRP A 39 19.55 1.33 -14.59
CA TRP A 39 20.30 0.18 -15.10
C TRP A 39 21.81 0.39 -15.19
N GLY A 40 22.28 1.64 -15.17
CA GLY A 40 23.71 1.98 -15.16
C GLY A 40 24.47 1.30 -14.03
N PRO A 41 24.03 1.40 -12.75
CA PRO A 41 24.73 0.74 -11.64
C PRO A 41 24.82 -0.79 -11.75
N VAL A 42 23.90 -1.43 -12.49
CA VAL A 42 23.95 -2.87 -12.75
C VAL A 42 24.92 -3.16 -13.88
N PHE A 43 24.86 -2.38 -14.96
CA PHE A 43 25.77 -2.50 -16.10
C PHE A 43 27.23 -2.26 -15.69
N ASP A 44 27.51 -1.17 -14.98
CA ASP A 44 28.86 -0.79 -14.52
C ASP A 44 29.49 -1.82 -13.58
N ARG A 45 28.69 -2.70 -12.96
CA ARG A 45 29.17 -3.80 -12.12
C ARG A 45 29.36 -5.11 -12.89
N LEU A 46 28.70 -5.25 -14.03
CA LEU A 46 28.92 -6.35 -14.97
C LEU A 46 30.11 -6.05 -15.91
N ASP A 47 30.35 -4.78 -16.18
CA ASP A 47 31.53 -4.23 -16.86
C ASP A 47 32.71 -4.15 -15.88
N VAL A 48 33.38 -5.29 -15.67
CA VAL A 48 34.41 -5.44 -14.63
C VAL A 48 35.67 -4.61 -14.93
N ASP A 49 36.02 -4.44 -16.20
CA ASP A 49 37.19 -3.69 -16.65
C ASP A 49 36.89 -2.21 -16.97
N GLY A 50 35.60 -1.83 -16.99
CA GLY A 50 35.14 -0.45 -17.12
C GLY A 50 35.30 0.09 -18.54
N ASP A 51 35.30 -0.79 -19.55
CA ASP A 51 35.51 -0.43 -20.95
C ASP A 51 34.20 -0.04 -21.68
N GLY A 52 33.07 -0.13 -20.96
CA GLY A 52 31.73 0.16 -21.45
C GLY A 52 31.06 -1.04 -22.13
N LYS A 53 31.60 -2.25 -22.00
CA LYS A 53 31.12 -3.46 -22.67
C LYS A 53 31.10 -4.64 -21.71
N ILE A 54 30.19 -5.57 -21.95
CA ILE A 54 30.09 -6.82 -21.18
C ILE A 54 30.35 -7.99 -22.12
N PRO A 55 31.45 -8.73 -21.97
CA PRO A 55 31.69 -9.93 -22.76
C PRO A 55 30.60 -10.98 -22.55
N PHE A 56 30.13 -11.59 -23.64
CA PHE A 56 29.04 -12.57 -23.58
C PHE A 56 29.40 -13.77 -22.72
N ASP A 57 30.63 -14.25 -22.86
CA ASP A 57 31.11 -15.43 -22.14
C ASP A 57 31.21 -15.14 -20.63
N ASP A 58 31.58 -13.93 -20.23
CA ASP A 58 31.62 -13.50 -18.83
C ASP A 58 30.21 -13.40 -18.25
N LEU A 59 29.28 -12.77 -18.97
CA LEU A 59 27.89 -12.69 -18.55
C LEU A 59 27.26 -14.08 -18.42
N LYS A 60 27.52 -14.99 -19.37
CA LYS A 60 27.05 -16.38 -19.35
C LYS A 60 27.63 -17.12 -18.14
N ASN A 61 28.95 -17.02 -17.90
CA ASN A 61 29.63 -17.66 -16.77
C ASN A 61 29.14 -17.13 -15.41
N MET A 62 28.91 -15.83 -15.29
CA MET A 62 28.37 -15.20 -14.10
C MET A 62 26.96 -15.71 -13.77
N ILE A 63 26.13 -15.85 -14.81
CA ILE A 63 24.75 -16.30 -14.69
C ILE A 63 24.71 -17.79 -14.31
N THR A 64 25.45 -18.66 -15.00
CA THR A 64 25.46 -20.11 -14.75
C THR A 64 26.04 -20.48 -13.38
N GLN A 65 26.87 -19.61 -12.77
CA GLN A 65 27.37 -19.79 -11.41
C GLN A 65 26.33 -19.44 -10.31
N GLY A 66 25.21 -18.81 -10.66
CA GLY A 66 24.14 -18.43 -9.73
C GLY A 66 23.08 -19.51 -9.56
N SER A 67 22.69 -19.81 -8.31
CA SER A 67 21.72 -20.88 -7.93
C SER A 67 20.27 -20.68 -8.40
N MET A 68 20.00 -19.72 -9.29
CA MET A 68 18.66 -19.44 -9.86
C MET A 68 18.54 -19.90 -11.32
N THR A 69 19.60 -20.44 -11.90
CA THR A 69 19.69 -20.71 -13.35
C THR A 69 19.45 -22.15 -13.76
N ASP A 70 19.31 -23.06 -12.78
CA ASP A 70 18.89 -24.46 -13.01
C ASP A 70 17.53 -24.59 -13.75
N GLU A 71 16.79 -23.48 -13.88
CA GLU A 71 15.51 -23.41 -14.58
C GLU A 71 15.57 -22.85 -16.02
N ILE A 72 16.73 -22.41 -16.51
CA ILE A 72 16.89 -21.83 -17.87
C ILE A 72 17.85 -22.71 -18.69
N PRO A 73 17.40 -23.35 -19.78
CA PRO A 73 18.28 -24.10 -20.68
C PRO A 73 19.34 -23.18 -21.30
N GLU A 74 20.58 -23.67 -21.44
CA GLU A 74 21.69 -22.89 -22.00
C GLU A 74 21.40 -22.42 -23.44
N GLU A 75 20.69 -23.23 -24.22
CA GLU A 75 20.32 -22.90 -25.59
C GLU A 75 19.43 -21.65 -25.66
N VAL A 76 18.59 -21.43 -24.64
CA VAL A 76 17.71 -20.26 -24.55
C VAL A 76 18.51 -19.01 -24.16
N ILE A 77 19.56 -19.18 -23.33
CA ILE A 77 20.46 -18.07 -22.96
C ILE A 77 21.20 -17.59 -24.20
N ASP A 78 21.77 -18.53 -24.96
CA ASP A 78 22.50 -18.23 -26.19
C ASP A 78 21.60 -17.54 -27.22
N GLU A 79 20.36 -18.03 -27.40
CA GLU A 79 19.41 -17.40 -28.34
C GLU A 79 19.00 -15.97 -27.93
N ILE A 80 18.81 -15.73 -26.63
CA ILE A 80 18.49 -14.37 -26.12
C ILE A 80 19.68 -13.44 -26.33
N MET A 81 20.89 -13.91 -26.04
CA MET A 81 22.12 -13.14 -26.18
C MET A 81 22.41 -12.82 -27.65
N GLU A 82 22.30 -13.78 -28.56
CA GLU A 82 22.48 -13.56 -30.00
C GLU A 82 21.48 -12.57 -30.60
N ARG A 83 20.26 -12.49 -30.05
CA ARG A 83 19.27 -11.49 -30.47
C ARG A 83 19.56 -10.09 -29.94
N ALA A 84 20.24 -10.00 -28.79
CA ALA A 84 20.68 -8.73 -28.22
C ALA A 84 21.95 -8.19 -28.90
N ASP A 85 22.80 -9.07 -29.44
CA ASP A 85 24.01 -8.75 -30.20
C ASP A 85 23.69 -8.31 -31.63
N TRP A 86 23.54 -7.01 -31.85
CA TRP A 86 23.13 -6.51 -33.17
C TRP A 86 24.28 -6.39 -34.16
N ASP A 87 25.46 -6.06 -33.67
CA ASP A 87 26.66 -5.93 -34.50
C ASP A 87 27.49 -7.23 -34.53
N LYS A 88 27.09 -8.25 -33.77
CA LYS A 88 27.66 -9.61 -33.73
C LYS A 88 29.10 -9.63 -33.24
N ASN A 89 29.43 -8.72 -32.34
CA ASN A 89 30.78 -8.56 -31.81
C ASN A 89 31.03 -9.39 -30.53
N ARG A 90 30.03 -10.15 -30.06
CA ARG A 90 30.03 -10.96 -28.81
C ARG A 90 30.28 -10.16 -27.54
N VAL A 91 29.96 -8.87 -27.53
CA VAL A 91 30.02 -8.00 -26.36
C VAL A 91 28.75 -7.15 -26.28
N LEU A 92 28.15 -7.01 -25.09
CA LEU A 92 26.97 -6.15 -24.91
C LEU A 92 27.41 -4.73 -24.58
N THR A 93 27.14 -3.78 -25.47
CA THR A 93 27.20 -2.37 -25.11
C THR A 93 26.00 -1.96 -24.25
N PHE A 94 26.10 -0.83 -23.54
CA PHE A 94 24.97 -0.33 -22.74
C PHE A 94 23.69 -0.12 -23.57
N ASN A 95 23.82 0.28 -24.83
CA ASN A 95 22.66 0.48 -25.71
C ASN A 95 22.01 -0.85 -26.12
N GLU A 96 22.81 -1.88 -26.43
CA GLU A 96 22.31 -3.23 -26.74
C GLU A 96 21.68 -3.88 -25.51
N PHE A 97 22.30 -3.69 -24.35
CA PHE A 97 21.74 -4.09 -23.07
C PHE A 97 20.38 -3.44 -22.81
N LEU A 98 20.24 -2.12 -22.98
CA LEU A 98 18.96 -1.43 -22.85
C LEU A 98 17.94 -1.90 -23.89
N HIS A 99 18.36 -2.11 -25.13
CA HIS A 99 17.47 -2.58 -26.17
C HIS A 99 16.93 -3.98 -25.84
N MET A 100 17.80 -4.88 -25.38
CA MET A 100 17.42 -6.21 -24.90
C MET A 100 16.33 -6.15 -23.82
N LEU A 101 16.43 -5.21 -22.86
CA LEU A 101 15.43 -5.03 -21.80
C LEU A 101 14.04 -4.57 -22.32
N HIS A 102 14.01 -3.83 -23.43
CA HIS A 102 12.81 -3.21 -23.96
C HIS A 102 12.27 -3.86 -25.24
N ALA A 103 12.99 -4.83 -25.78
CA ALA A 103 12.67 -5.59 -26.97
C ALA A 103 11.30 -6.29 -26.83
N ARG A 104 10.33 -5.82 -27.63
CA ARG A 104 8.94 -6.35 -27.65
C ARG A 104 8.81 -7.62 -28.51
N ASP A 105 9.76 -7.82 -29.40
CA ASP A 105 9.90 -8.90 -30.38
C ASP A 105 10.43 -10.22 -29.80
N ILE A 106 10.92 -10.22 -28.55
CA ILE A 106 11.41 -11.43 -27.86
C ILE A 106 10.27 -12.42 -27.53
N GLY A 107 9.00 -12.01 -27.63
CA GLY A 107 7.84 -12.91 -27.72
C GLY A 107 7.81 -14.00 -26.65
N ALA A 108 7.92 -15.26 -27.07
CA ALA A 108 7.87 -16.46 -26.24
C ALA A 108 8.99 -16.57 -25.20
N HIS A 109 10.15 -15.92 -25.42
CA HIS A 109 11.30 -15.99 -24.52
C HIS A 109 11.30 -14.90 -23.44
N ARG A 110 10.31 -14.00 -23.44
CA ARG A 110 10.20 -12.90 -22.48
C ARG A 110 10.21 -13.33 -21.00
N PRO A 111 9.59 -14.46 -20.58
CA PRO A 111 9.70 -14.95 -19.22
C PRO A 111 11.13 -15.35 -18.84
N TYR A 112 11.84 -16.01 -19.77
CA TYR A 112 13.22 -16.44 -19.60
C TYR A 112 14.17 -15.24 -19.57
N LEU A 113 13.98 -14.26 -20.45
CA LEU A 113 14.71 -12.99 -20.42
C LEU A 113 14.54 -12.26 -19.08
N ARG A 114 13.31 -12.20 -18.55
CA ARG A 114 13.07 -11.58 -17.23
C ARG A 114 13.85 -12.31 -16.13
N LYS A 115 13.86 -13.64 -16.14
CA LYS A 115 14.65 -14.44 -15.19
C LYS A 115 16.17 -14.20 -15.38
N LEU A 116 16.64 -14.11 -16.62
CA LEU A 116 18.03 -13.84 -16.97
C LEU A 116 18.51 -12.50 -16.42
N ILE A 117 17.71 -11.45 -16.59
CA ILE A 117 18.01 -10.09 -16.09
C ILE A 117 18.10 -10.07 -14.57
N VAL A 118 17.17 -10.77 -13.89
CA VAL A 118 17.18 -10.88 -12.44
C VAL A 118 18.41 -11.65 -11.97
N ALA A 119 18.79 -12.74 -12.64
CA ALA A 119 19.99 -13.50 -12.33
C ALA A 119 21.25 -12.63 -12.50
N ALA A 120 21.40 -11.93 -13.63
CA ALA A 120 22.53 -11.04 -13.88
C ALA A 120 22.63 -9.91 -12.84
N ALA A 121 21.50 -9.25 -12.53
CA ALA A 121 21.44 -8.21 -11.51
C ALA A 121 21.81 -8.74 -10.11
N MET A 122 21.46 -10.00 -9.80
CA MET A 122 21.74 -10.63 -8.51
C MET A 122 23.21 -11.02 -8.33
N VAL A 123 23.91 -11.31 -9.42
CA VAL A 123 25.34 -11.59 -9.40
C VAL A 123 26.14 -10.29 -9.25
N ALA A 124 25.70 -9.22 -9.92
CA ALA A 124 26.31 -7.89 -9.84
C ALA A 124 26.07 -7.17 -8.50
N VAL A 125 25.20 -7.67 -7.62
CA VAL A 125 24.83 -7.00 -6.37
C VAL A 125 25.47 -7.69 -5.15
N PRO A 126 26.14 -6.95 -4.24
CA PRO A 126 26.72 -7.51 -3.01
C PRO A 126 25.68 -8.23 -2.15
N SER A 127 26.06 -9.30 -1.43
CA SER A 127 25.15 -10.10 -0.59
C SER A 127 24.36 -9.27 0.44
N SER A 128 24.87 -8.12 0.87
CA SER A 128 24.18 -7.15 1.73
C SER A 128 23.09 -6.34 1.04
N GLU A 129 23.16 -6.18 -0.28
CA GLU A 129 22.24 -5.40 -1.12
C GLU A 129 21.28 -6.28 -1.94
N LYS A 130 21.57 -7.58 -2.10
CA LYS A 130 20.75 -8.56 -2.87
C LYS A 130 19.29 -8.52 -2.45
N GLN A 131 19.02 -8.45 -1.15
CA GLN A 131 17.64 -8.36 -0.63
C GLN A 131 16.91 -7.10 -1.10
N THR A 132 17.59 -5.95 -1.20
CA THR A 132 16.98 -4.67 -1.59
C THR A 132 16.63 -4.62 -3.06
N VAL A 133 17.48 -5.19 -3.93
CA VAL A 133 17.25 -5.25 -5.37
C VAL A 133 16.18 -6.28 -5.73
N VAL A 134 16.20 -7.44 -5.07
CA VAL A 134 15.15 -8.48 -5.18
C VAL A 134 13.81 -7.95 -4.72
N ASN A 135 13.77 -7.27 -3.57
CA ASN A 135 12.54 -6.66 -3.08
C ASN A 135 12.07 -5.57 -4.03
N ARG A 136 12.93 -4.71 -4.58
CA ARG A 136 12.52 -3.69 -5.56
C ARG A 136 11.95 -4.29 -6.86
N TYR A 137 12.49 -5.41 -7.33
CA TYR A 137 12.04 -6.09 -8.56
C TYR A 137 10.79 -6.98 -8.35
N LEU A 138 10.55 -7.47 -7.12
CA LEU A 138 9.38 -8.29 -6.74
C LEU A 138 8.23 -7.47 -6.13
N ASP A 139 8.51 -6.29 -5.56
CA ASP A 139 7.52 -5.39 -4.95
C ASP A 139 6.85 -4.44 -5.98
N GLU A 140 7.38 -4.30 -7.20
CA GLU A 140 6.76 -3.52 -8.28
C GLU A 140 5.55 -4.25 -8.91
N TYR A 141 4.43 -4.28 -8.20
CA TYR A 141 3.11 -4.71 -8.69
C TYR A 141 2.88 -6.22 -8.82
N SER A 142 2.68 -6.85 -7.66
CA SER A 142 1.73 -7.95 -7.58
C SER A 142 0.39 -7.40 -7.11
N CYS A 143 -0.58 -7.24 -8.02
CA CYS A 143 -2.02 -7.12 -7.71
C CYS A 143 -2.60 -8.41 -7.11
N LYS A 144 -1.74 -9.24 -6.49
CA LYS A 144 -2.08 -10.50 -5.84
C LYS A 144 -1.60 -10.46 -4.39
N PRO A 145 -2.51 -10.62 -3.42
CA PRO A 145 -3.97 -10.62 -3.61
C PRO A 145 -4.47 -9.20 -3.99
N PRO A 146 -5.56 -9.09 -4.77
CA PRO A 146 -6.24 -7.81 -4.99
C PRO A 146 -6.71 -7.23 -3.64
N PRO A 147 -7.05 -5.93 -3.57
CA PRO A 147 -7.51 -5.30 -2.34
C PRO A 147 -8.95 -5.74 -2.02
N ILE A 148 -9.11 -6.97 -1.55
CA ILE A 148 -10.40 -7.62 -1.31
C ILE A 148 -11.06 -7.07 -0.06
N PHE A 149 -10.30 -6.82 1.02
CA PHE A 149 -10.90 -6.47 2.31
C PHE A 149 -11.61 -5.11 2.24
N MET A 150 -10.95 -4.06 1.76
CA MET A 150 -11.55 -2.72 1.66
C MET A 150 -12.73 -2.66 0.71
N ILE A 151 -12.65 -3.39 -0.41
CA ILE A 151 -13.77 -3.45 -1.36
C ILE A 151 -14.94 -4.20 -0.73
N CYS A 152 -14.70 -5.38 -0.12
CA CYS A 152 -15.75 -6.17 0.49
C CYS A 152 -16.46 -5.42 1.63
N ILE A 153 -15.71 -4.76 2.53
CA ILE A 153 -16.32 -4.05 3.65
C ILE A 153 -17.16 -2.87 3.17
N SER A 154 -16.66 -2.10 2.19
CA SER A 154 -17.41 -0.99 1.57
C SER A 154 -18.69 -1.46 0.87
N VAL A 155 -18.64 -2.60 0.17
CA VAL A 155 -19.83 -3.19 -0.47
C VAL A 155 -20.87 -3.60 0.58
N ILE A 156 -20.45 -4.17 1.70
CA ILE A 156 -21.36 -4.56 2.79
C ILE A 156 -21.99 -3.31 3.43
N GLU A 157 -21.21 -2.26 3.70
CA GLU A 157 -21.70 -0.98 4.24
C GLU A 157 -22.77 -0.36 3.34
N ILE A 158 -22.51 -0.31 2.03
CA ILE A 158 -23.46 0.20 1.04
C ILE A 158 -24.72 -0.67 0.99
N ALA A 159 -24.57 -1.99 0.96
CA ALA A 159 -25.71 -2.91 0.93
C ALA A 159 -26.60 -2.78 2.16
N VAL A 160 -26.00 -2.71 3.35
CA VAL A 160 -26.73 -2.52 4.62
C VAL A 160 -27.42 -1.16 4.65
N PHE A 161 -26.78 -0.10 4.15
CA PHE A 161 -27.40 1.22 4.05
C PHE A 161 -28.61 1.22 3.10
N ILE A 162 -28.47 0.65 1.90
CA ILE A 162 -29.58 0.51 0.93
C ILE A 162 -30.74 -0.26 1.56
N TYR A 163 -30.46 -1.37 2.24
CA TYR A 163 -31.49 -2.15 2.94
C TYR A 163 -32.29 -1.29 3.93
N TYR A 164 -31.62 -0.47 4.75
CA TYR A 164 -32.32 0.41 5.71
C TYR A 164 -33.03 1.59 5.04
N CYS A 165 -32.50 2.15 3.95
CA CYS A 165 -33.24 3.15 3.15
C CYS A 165 -34.56 2.59 2.60
N VAL A 166 -34.54 1.36 2.09
CA VAL A 166 -35.75 0.68 1.59
C VAL A 166 -36.71 0.38 2.75
N LYS A 167 -36.20 -0.14 3.87
CA LYS A 167 -37.01 -0.50 5.03
C LYS A 167 -37.71 0.71 5.66
N GLU A 168 -37.01 1.82 5.81
CA GLU A 168 -37.55 3.04 6.44
C GLU A 168 -38.30 3.94 5.43
N GLY A 169 -38.15 3.68 4.13
CA GLY A 169 -38.89 4.37 3.07
C GLY A 169 -38.37 5.77 2.71
N TYR A 170 -37.17 6.16 3.15
CA TYR A 170 -36.58 7.46 2.81
C TYR A 170 -35.04 7.44 2.78
N ILE A 171 -34.48 8.45 2.12
CA ILE A 171 -33.05 8.77 2.11
C ILE A 171 -32.87 10.26 2.34
N SER A 172 -31.95 10.63 3.23
CA SER A 172 -31.57 12.02 3.46
C SER A 172 -30.09 12.14 3.80
N ALA A 173 -29.57 13.37 3.86
CA ALA A 173 -28.17 13.63 4.20
C ALA A 173 -27.79 13.04 5.57
N THR A 174 -28.74 13.02 6.50
CA THR A 174 -28.56 12.66 7.91
C THR A 174 -29.41 11.47 8.35
N GLY A 175 -30.13 10.81 7.43
CA GLY A 175 -30.97 9.65 7.74
C GLY A 175 -31.17 8.71 6.54
N PRO A 176 -31.68 7.50 6.78
CA PRO A 176 -32.21 7.01 8.04
C PRO A 176 -31.14 6.68 9.09
N VAL A 177 -31.56 6.61 10.35
CA VAL A 177 -30.74 6.15 11.47
C VAL A 177 -31.45 4.94 12.09
N PRO A 178 -31.08 3.70 11.74
CA PRO A 178 -31.81 2.52 12.19
C PRO A 178 -31.42 2.15 13.63
N ILE A 179 -31.97 2.89 14.60
CA ILE A 179 -31.68 2.75 16.04
C ILE A 179 -32.08 1.36 16.59
N GLU A 180 -33.11 0.76 16.00
CA GLU A 180 -33.59 -0.58 16.36
C GLU A 180 -32.84 -1.72 15.65
N SER A 181 -31.81 -1.40 14.85
CA SER A 181 -30.99 -2.39 14.17
C SER A 181 -30.34 -3.37 15.15
N ILE A 182 -30.24 -4.65 14.77
CA ILE A 182 -29.45 -5.63 15.53
C ILE A 182 -27.93 -5.37 15.45
N LEU A 183 -27.51 -4.56 14.47
CA LEU A 183 -26.09 -4.29 14.18
C LEU A 183 -25.58 -3.05 14.90
N ILE A 184 -26.43 -2.06 15.19
CA ILE A 184 -26.03 -0.81 15.83
C ILE A 184 -25.49 -1.07 17.23
N TYR A 185 -24.50 -0.30 17.68
CA TYR A 185 -24.08 -0.34 19.06
C TYR A 185 -25.17 0.30 19.93
N ASN A 186 -25.75 -0.50 20.84
CA ASN A 186 -26.78 -0.08 21.76
C ASN A 186 -26.25 -0.19 23.20
N PRO A 187 -26.10 0.93 23.94
CA PRO A 187 -25.56 0.91 25.31
C PRO A 187 -26.42 0.15 26.31
N LYS A 188 -27.70 -0.11 26.00
CA LYS A 188 -28.61 -0.93 26.81
C LYS A 188 -28.50 -2.43 26.52
N ARG A 189 -27.74 -2.83 25.50
CA ARG A 189 -27.58 -4.23 25.05
C ARG A 189 -26.10 -4.64 24.96
N ARG A 190 -25.25 -4.15 25.88
CA ARG A 190 -23.79 -4.40 25.90
C ARG A 190 -23.39 -5.87 26.02
N TYR A 191 -24.28 -6.74 26.51
CA TYR A 191 -24.05 -8.19 26.54
C TYR A 191 -24.03 -8.82 25.13
N GLN A 192 -24.60 -8.14 24.14
CA GLN A 192 -24.57 -8.54 22.73
C GLN A 192 -23.23 -8.13 22.10
N PHE A 193 -22.18 -8.91 22.36
CA PHE A 193 -20.79 -8.56 22.03
C PHE A 193 -20.55 -8.21 20.55
N TRP A 194 -21.31 -8.78 19.62
CA TRP A 194 -21.18 -8.48 18.19
C TRP A 194 -21.42 -7.00 17.88
N ARG A 195 -22.25 -6.31 18.68
CA ARG A 195 -22.57 -4.88 18.51
C ARG A 195 -21.36 -3.96 18.65
N TYR A 196 -20.28 -4.41 19.30
CA TYR A 196 -19.01 -3.66 19.37
C TYR A 196 -18.24 -3.69 18.04
N ILE A 197 -18.62 -4.55 17.10
CA ILE A 197 -18.02 -4.64 15.75
C ILE A 197 -19.03 -4.25 14.68
N THR A 198 -20.23 -4.82 14.71
CA THR A 198 -21.22 -4.69 13.62
C THR A 198 -21.75 -3.28 13.42
N TYR A 199 -21.56 -2.39 14.39
CA TYR A 199 -21.98 -1.00 14.28
C TYR A 199 -21.30 -0.27 13.12
N MET A 200 -20.13 -0.76 12.65
CA MET A 200 -19.43 -0.23 11.48
C MET A 200 -20.27 -0.26 10.20
N PHE A 201 -21.26 -1.16 10.12
CA PHE A 201 -22.13 -1.28 8.95
C PHE A 201 -23.33 -0.32 8.95
N ILE A 202 -23.64 0.32 10.08
CA ILE A 202 -24.78 1.22 10.22
C ILE A 202 -24.32 2.65 9.98
N HIS A 203 -24.98 3.39 9.09
CA HIS A 203 -24.64 4.78 8.79
C HIS A 203 -25.85 5.69 8.94
N ALA A 204 -25.62 6.90 9.44
CA ALA A 204 -26.64 7.91 9.71
C ALA A 204 -26.78 8.88 8.53
N GLY A 205 -27.42 8.40 7.46
CA GLY A 205 -27.61 9.15 6.21
C GLY A 205 -26.51 9.00 5.17
N PHE A 206 -26.80 9.47 3.96
CA PHE A 206 -25.94 9.22 2.80
C PHE A 206 -24.61 9.98 2.87
N VAL A 207 -24.58 11.17 3.48
CA VAL A 207 -23.34 11.96 3.61
C VAL A 207 -22.36 11.24 4.52
N HIS A 208 -22.87 10.69 5.63
CA HIS A 208 -22.05 9.93 6.57
C HIS A 208 -21.47 8.67 5.94
N LEU A 209 -22.27 7.89 5.18
CA LEU A 209 -21.78 6.74 4.43
C LEU A 209 -20.74 7.13 3.37
N PHE A 210 -21.06 8.16 2.56
CA PHE A 210 -20.22 8.57 1.44
C PHE A 210 -18.80 8.91 1.88
N PHE A 211 -18.65 9.74 2.93
CA PHE A 211 -17.32 10.13 3.41
C PHE A 211 -16.58 8.97 4.08
N ASN A 212 -17.27 8.08 4.81
CA ASN A 212 -16.62 6.88 5.36
C ASN A 212 -16.05 6.01 4.24
N VAL A 213 -16.86 5.65 3.24
CA VAL A 213 -16.42 4.82 2.11
C VAL A 213 -15.34 5.52 1.29
N LEU A 214 -15.47 6.83 1.03
CA LEU A 214 -14.49 7.59 0.27
C LEU A 214 -13.11 7.57 0.94
N ILE A 215 -13.06 7.91 2.23
CA ILE A 215 -11.79 7.95 2.99
C ILE A 215 -11.24 6.54 3.16
N GLN A 216 -12.09 5.57 3.51
CA GLN A 216 -11.74 4.15 3.63
C GLN A 216 -11.09 3.62 2.36
N MET A 217 -11.66 3.90 1.19
CA MET A 217 -11.11 3.45 -0.08
C MET A 217 -9.83 4.20 -0.45
N LEU A 218 -9.80 5.53 -0.28
CA LEU A 218 -8.65 6.36 -0.61
C LEU A 218 -7.41 6.00 0.22
N ILE A 219 -7.60 5.70 1.51
CA ILE A 219 -6.52 5.49 2.47
C ILE A 219 -6.24 4.00 2.69
N GLY A 220 -7.28 3.17 2.70
CA GLY A 220 -7.20 1.74 2.99
C GLY A 220 -6.71 0.89 1.83
N VAL A 221 -7.12 1.16 0.58
CA VAL A 221 -6.69 0.37 -0.58
C VAL A 221 -5.17 0.44 -0.79
N PRO A 222 -4.51 1.61 -0.76
CA PRO A 222 -3.05 1.68 -0.85
C PRO A 222 -2.34 0.90 0.27
N LEU A 223 -2.84 0.98 1.50
CA LEU A 223 -2.31 0.20 2.62
C LEU A 223 -2.48 -1.30 2.39
N GLU A 224 -3.61 -1.74 1.86
CA GLU A 224 -3.90 -3.15 1.59
C GLU A 224 -3.01 -3.72 0.49
N LEU A 225 -2.74 -2.95 -0.56
CA LEU A 225 -1.82 -3.35 -1.63
C LEU A 225 -0.40 -3.58 -1.11
N VAL A 226 0.08 -2.72 -0.21
CA VAL A 226 1.42 -2.79 0.37
C VAL A 226 1.53 -3.85 1.48
N HIS A 227 0.58 -3.86 2.41
CA HIS A 227 0.67 -4.66 3.64
C HIS A 227 -0.18 -5.94 3.62
N LYS A 228 -0.98 -6.17 2.58
CA LYS A 228 -1.91 -7.30 2.42
C LYS A 228 -3.18 -7.17 3.26
N TRP A 229 -4.25 -7.74 2.72
CA TRP A 229 -5.63 -7.65 3.24
C TRP A 229 -5.76 -8.02 4.72
N TRP A 230 -5.11 -9.08 5.18
CA TRP A 230 -5.29 -9.54 6.56
C TRP A 230 -4.65 -8.61 7.59
N ARG A 231 -3.52 -7.96 7.26
CA ARG A 231 -2.88 -6.99 8.15
C ARG A 231 -3.75 -5.76 8.30
N ILE A 232 -4.25 -5.25 7.17
CA ILE A 232 -5.13 -4.09 7.17
C ILE A 232 -6.48 -4.41 7.80
N GLY A 233 -7.00 -5.63 7.60
CA GLY A 233 -8.20 -6.11 8.29
C GLY A 233 -8.05 -6.12 9.81
N LEU A 234 -6.89 -6.54 10.33
CA LEU A 234 -6.61 -6.48 11.78
C LEU A 234 -6.52 -5.05 12.30
N VAL A 235 -5.85 -4.14 11.58
CA VAL A 235 -5.83 -2.70 11.92
C VAL A 235 -7.26 -2.15 11.98
N TYR A 236 -8.03 -2.38 10.93
CA TYR A 236 -9.37 -1.83 10.77
C TYR A 236 -10.33 -2.36 11.85
N LEU A 237 -10.43 -3.69 12.00
CA LEU A 237 -11.32 -4.31 12.97
C LEU A 237 -10.88 -4.04 14.42
N GLY A 238 -9.58 -4.02 14.68
CA GLY A 238 -9.05 -3.63 15.99
C GLY A 238 -9.34 -2.17 16.33
N GLY A 239 -9.34 -1.30 15.32
CA GLY A 239 -9.78 0.10 15.41
C GLY A 239 -11.27 0.24 15.70
N VAL A 240 -12.13 -0.49 14.98
CA VAL A 240 -13.58 -0.56 15.24
C VAL A 240 -13.86 -1.01 16.67
N LEU A 241 -13.19 -2.07 17.13
CA LEU A 241 -13.35 -2.58 18.49
C LEU A 241 -12.85 -1.58 19.56
N ALA A 242 -11.69 -0.97 19.34
CA ALA A 242 -11.16 0.06 20.24
C ALA A 242 -12.07 1.28 20.28
N GLY A 243 -12.60 1.68 19.12
CA GLY A 243 -13.54 2.78 18.97
C GLY A 243 -14.82 2.57 19.78
N SER A 244 -15.47 1.42 19.63
CA SER A 244 -16.71 1.12 20.37
C SER A 244 -16.49 0.97 21.87
N LEU A 245 -15.42 0.31 22.30
CA LEU A 245 -15.08 0.16 23.71
C LEU A 245 -14.66 1.49 24.37
N GLY A 246 -13.90 2.32 23.66
CA GLY A 246 -13.51 3.64 24.14
C GLY A 246 -14.73 4.55 24.28
N ALA A 247 -15.57 4.61 23.25
CA ALA A 247 -16.79 5.40 23.28
C ALA A 247 -17.82 4.88 24.30
N SER A 248 -17.91 3.57 24.55
CA SER A 248 -18.82 3.04 25.56
C SER A 248 -18.49 3.56 26.96
N ILE A 249 -17.21 3.78 27.26
CA ILE A 249 -16.77 4.30 28.54
C ILE A 249 -16.82 5.82 28.56
N SER A 250 -16.44 6.51 27.49
CA SER A 250 -16.45 7.98 27.46
C SER A 250 -17.86 8.58 27.36
N ASP A 251 -18.76 7.93 26.63
CA ASP A 251 -20.14 8.37 26.38
C ASP A 251 -21.12 7.18 26.59
N PRO A 252 -21.35 6.71 27.82
CA PRO A 252 -22.08 5.45 28.10
C PRO A 252 -23.54 5.43 27.67
N ASN A 253 -24.12 6.57 27.31
CA ASN A 253 -25.51 6.68 26.85
C ASN A 253 -25.67 6.75 25.33
N THR A 254 -24.57 6.77 24.58
CA THR A 254 -24.58 7.07 23.14
C THR A 254 -24.64 5.79 22.30
N TYR A 255 -25.50 5.81 21.28
CA TYR A 255 -25.51 4.79 20.24
C TYR A 255 -24.36 5.05 19.27
N LEU A 256 -23.72 4.00 18.76
CA LEU A 256 -22.68 4.13 17.74
C LEU A 256 -23.16 3.53 16.43
N ALA A 257 -22.92 4.28 15.38
CA ALA A 257 -23.16 3.92 13.99
C ALA A 257 -22.02 4.53 13.18
N GLY A 258 -21.37 3.72 12.35
CA GLY A 258 -20.44 4.18 11.34
C GLY A 258 -19.11 3.45 11.37
N ALA A 259 -18.52 3.28 10.20
CA ALA A 259 -17.20 2.68 9.99
C ALA A 259 -16.03 3.51 10.55
N SER A 260 -16.31 4.70 11.09
CA SER A 260 -15.30 5.71 11.39
C SER A 260 -14.22 5.25 12.37
N GLY A 261 -14.53 4.39 13.35
CA GLY A 261 -13.51 3.78 14.22
C GLY A 261 -12.42 3.04 13.43
N GLY A 262 -12.80 2.33 12.38
CA GLY A 262 -11.88 1.67 11.45
C GLY A 262 -11.18 2.66 10.50
N VAL A 263 -11.91 3.66 9.99
CA VAL A 263 -11.32 4.72 9.13
C VAL A 263 -10.21 5.48 9.85
N TYR A 264 -10.46 5.91 11.09
CA TYR A 264 -9.47 6.57 11.92
C TYR A 264 -8.29 5.67 12.27
N ALA A 265 -8.53 4.37 12.43
CA ALA A 265 -7.45 3.40 12.58
C ALA A 265 -6.57 3.30 11.32
N LEU A 266 -7.14 3.38 10.12
CA LEU A 266 -6.37 3.42 8.86
C LEU A 266 -5.56 4.72 8.73
N ILE A 267 -6.15 5.87 9.07
CA ILE A 267 -5.44 7.16 9.09
C ILE A 267 -4.24 7.07 10.03
N ALA A 268 -4.44 6.57 11.25
CA ALA A 268 -3.39 6.40 12.23
C ALA A 268 -2.35 5.33 11.84
N ALA A 269 -2.76 4.28 11.11
CA ALA A 269 -1.84 3.28 10.59
C ALA A 269 -0.88 3.85 9.53
N HIS A 270 -1.26 4.89 8.78
CA HIS A 270 -0.29 5.63 7.97
C HIS A 270 0.75 6.34 8.83
N VAL A 271 0.37 6.88 9.98
CA VAL A 271 1.32 7.45 10.94
C VAL A 271 2.26 6.35 11.47
N SER A 272 1.75 5.17 11.82
CA SER A 272 2.59 4.02 12.19
C SER A 272 3.56 3.64 11.07
N ASN A 273 3.08 3.61 9.83
CA ASN A 273 3.91 3.30 8.67
C ASN A 273 5.02 4.34 8.47
N VAL A 274 4.70 5.62 8.65
CA VAL A 274 5.67 6.72 8.63
C VAL A 274 6.67 6.61 9.79
N ILE A 275 6.24 6.25 11.00
CA ILE A 275 7.15 6.07 12.15
C ILE A 275 8.15 4.93 11.92
N ILE A 276 7.68 3.81 11.37
CA ILE A 276 8.51 2.62 11.16
C ILE A 276 9.41 2.76 9.94
N ASN A 277 8.89 3.34 8.85
CA ASN A 277 9.58 3.44 7.58
C ASN A 277 10.05 4.87 7.25
N TRP A 278 10.03 5.81 8.20
CA TRP A 278 11.22 6.56 8.56
C TRP A 278 12.03 7.15 7.40
N SER A 279 13.23 6.56 7.32
CA SER A 279 14.31 6.81 6.39
C SER A 279 14.06 6.33 4.97
N GLU A 280 13.05 5.49 4.77
CA GLU A 280 12.73 4.83 3.52
C GLU A 280 11.63 5.58 2.74
N MET A 281 10.95 6.54 3.37
CA MET A 281 9.88 7.33 2.76
C MET A 281 10.32 8.74 2.37
N GLU A 282 10.29 9.05 1.07
CA GLU A 282 10.40 10.42 0.59
C GLU A 282 9.19 11.26 1.01
N PHE A 283 9.41 12.55 1.32
CA PHE A 283 8.36 13.49 1.77
C PHE A 283 7.57 13.07 3.02
N ASN A 284 8.17 12.27 3.91
CA ASN A 284 7.59 11.82 5.17
C ASN A 284 6.92 12.94 6.00
N TRP A 285 7.56 14.11 6.13
CA TRP A 285 7.02 15.27 6.84
C TRP A 285 5.75 15.85 6.19
N VAL A 286 5.72 15.97 4.86
CA VAL A 286 4.55 16.49 4.14
C VAL A 286 3.37 15.54 4.28
N ARG A 287 3.62 14.22 4.15
CA ARG A 287 2.60 13.19 4.38
C ARG A 287 2.07 13.23 5.81
N LEU A 288 2.95 13.35 6.80
CA LEU A 288 2.56 13.43 8.21
C LEU A 288 1.71 14.67 8.49
N ILE A 289 2.12 15.84 8.00
CA ILE A 289 1.37 17.10 8.15
C ILE A 289 0.00 16.98 7.47
N ALA A 290 -0.07 16.45 6.25
CA ALA A 290 -1.34 16.27 5.55
C ALA A 290 -2.30 15.35 6.32
N LEU A 291 -1.80 14.26 6.89
CA LEU A 291 -2.60 13.34 7.72
C LEU A 291 -3.08 14.00 9.01
N LEU A 292 -2.22 14.78 9.68
CA LEU A 292 -2.55 15.49 10.91
C LEU A 292 -3.56 16.60 10.69
N VAL A 293 -3.41 17.39 9.61
CA VAL A 293 -4.38 18.44 9.24
C VAL A 293 -5.72 17.80 8.90
N PHE A 294 -5.73 16.79 8.01
CA PHE A 294 -6.97 16.13 7.60
C PHE A 294 -7.70 15.47 8.77
N GLY A 295 -7.01 14.61 9.54
CA GLY A 295 -7.61 13.93 10.69
C GLY A 295 -7.96 14.89 11.83
N GLY A 296 -7.13 15.91 12.07
CA GLY A 296 -7.38 16.93 13.09
C GLY A 296 -8.59 17.81 12.77
N THR A 297 -8.77 18.21 11.51
CA THR A 297 -9.96 18.93 11.07
C THR A 297 -11.21 18.08 11.20
N ASP A 298 -11.19 16.80 10.81
CA ASP A 298 -12.39 15.94 10.91
C ASP A 298 -12.80 15.70 12.38
N VAL A 299 -11.84 15.41 13.28
CA VAL A 299 -12.11 15.31 14.73
C VAL A 299 -12.58 16.65 15.28
N GLY A 300 -11.96 17.76 14.86
CA GLY A 300 -12.32 19.11 15.29
C GLY A 300 -13.75 19.46 14.93
N VAL A 301 -14.20 19.14 13.72
CA VAL A 301 -15.60 19.31 13.28
C VAL A 301 -16.53 18.42 14.10
N ALA A 302 -16.19 17.14 14.32
CA ALA A 302 -17.00 16.24 15.14
C ALA A 302 -17.14 16.72 16.60
N VAL A 303 -16.08 17.29 17.17
CA VAL A 303 -16.10 17.90 18.51
C VAL A 303 -16.92 19.20 18.50
N TYR A 304 -16.75 20.05 17.49
CA TYR A 304 -17.52 21.29 17.37
C TYR A 304 -19.02 21.00 17.29
N ASP A 305 -19.44 20.11 16.39
CA ASP A 305 -20.84 19.72 16.24
C ASP A 305 -21.41 19.11 17.53
N ARG A 306 -20.59 18.39 18.31
CA ARG A 306 -21.00 17.78 19.58
C ARG A 306 -21.36 18.78 20.67
N TYR A 307 -20.69 19.94 20.70
CA TYR A 307 -20.86 20.95 21.75
C TYR A 307 -21.67 22.17 21.28
N TYR A 308 -21.63 22.48 19.99
CA TYR A 308 -22.21 23.70 19.40
C TYR A 308 -23.21 23.42 18.27
N GLY A 309 -23.27 22.20 17.74
CA GLY A 309 -24.18 21.83 16.66
C GLY A 309 -25.61 21.57 17.14
N GLU A 310 -26.59 21.93 16.30
CA GLU A 310 -28.03 21.68 16.55
C GLU A 310 -28.47 20.25 16.15
N THR A 311 -27.57 19.44 15.60
CA THR A 311 -27.87 18.12 15.05
C THR A 311 -28.05 17.07 16.15
N LYS A 312 -29.19 16.36 16.13
CA LYS A 312 -29.49 15.24 17.05
C LYS A 312 -28.66 13.98 16.79
N ASN A 313 -27.96 13.91 15.65
CA ASN A 313 -27.13 12.77 15.26
C ASN A 313 -25.73 12.91 15.84
N ARG A 314 -25.47 12.20 16.93
CA ARG A 314 -24.20 12.28 17.67
C ARG A 314 -23.22 11.23 17.16
N THR A 315 -22.27 11.62 16.33
CA THR A 315 -21.05 10.82 16.09
C THR A 315 -20.12 10.98 17.29
N SER A 316 -19.68 9.87 17.89
CA SER A 316 -18.80 9.94 19.07
C SER A 316 -17.35 10.20 18.65
N TYR A 317 -16.85 11.40 18.95
CA TYR A 317 -15.42 11.74 18.78
C TYR A 317 -14.51 10.79 19.60
N ALA A 318 -15.00 10.25 20.72
CA ALA A 318 -14.28 9.25 21.51
C ALA A 318 -14.03 7.96 20.71
N ALA A 319 -14.98 7.54 19.86
CA ALA A 319 -14.79 6.40 18.98
C ALA A 319 -13.69 6.66 17.94
N HIS A 320 -13.61 7.88 17.42
CA HIS A 320 -12.57 8.27 16.45
C HIS A 320 -11.19 8.25 17.10
N ILE A 321 -11.06 8.85 18.30
CA ILE A 321 -9.80 8.90 19.04
C ILE A 321 -9.35 7.49 19.45
N ALA A 322 -10.23 6.68 20.04
CA ALA A 322 -9.88 5.34 20.47
C ALA A 322 -9.57 4.42 19.28
N GLY A 323 -10.29 4.56 18.16
CA GLY A 323 -9.98 3.89 16.90
C GLY A 323 -8.60 4.28 16.35
N ALA A 324 -8.27 5.58 16.35
CA ALA A 324 -6.95 6.08 15.94
C ALA A 324 -5.82 5.54 16.82
N VAL A 325 -5.99 5.55 18.15
CA VAL A 325 -5.00 4.97 19.08
C VAL A 325 -4.83 3.48 18.83
N GLY A 326 -5.93 2.74 18.66
CA GLY A 326 -5.90 1.32 18.31
C GLY A 326 -5.15 1.07 17.01
N GLY A 327 -5.47 1.81 15.95
CA GLY A 327 -4.83 1.71 14.64
C GLY A 327 -3.34 2.08 14.66
N LEU A 328 -2.95 3.09 15.45
CA LEU A 328 -1.55 3.47 15.63
C LEU A 328 -0.76 2.32 16.26
N LEU A 329 -1.25 1.79 17.38
CA LEU A 329 -0.54 0.76 18.15
C LEU A 329 -0.51 -0.57 17.41
N ILE A 330 -1.64 -1.02 16.88
CA ILE A 330 -1.70 -2.21 16.04
C ILE A 330 -0.80 -2.02 14.83
N GLY A 331 -0.91 -0.88 14.14
CA GLY A 331 -0.12 -0.56 12.95
C GLY A 331 1.38 -0.66 13.20
N ILE A 332 1.87 -0.22 14.37
CA ILE A 332 3.29 -0.35 14.73
C ILE A 332 3.73 -1.81 14.82
N VAL A 333 2.85 -2.69 15.29
CA VAL A 333 3.16 -4.11 15.51
C VAL A 333 3.06 -4.92 14.22
N ILE A 334 2.01 -4.67 13.43
CA ILE A 334 1.68 -5.56 12.31
C ILE A 334 2.00 -5.00 10.93
N LEU A 335 2.26 -3.71 10.71
CA LEU A 335 2.61 -3.26 9.36
C LEU A 335 4.01 -3.77 8.93
N ARG A 336 4.22 -3.82 7.62
CA ARG A 336 5.51 -4.28 7.08
C ARG A 336 6.60 -3.27 7.42
N ASN A 337 7.65 -3.75 8.06
CA ASN A 337 8.88 -3.01 8.29
C ASN A 337 9.89 -3.40 7.21
N LEU A 338 10.26 -2.44 6.35
CA LEU A 338 11.11 -2.69 5.18
C LEU A 338 12.57 -2.97 5.56
N ARG A 339 13.06 -2.36 6.65
CA ARG A 339 14.41 -2.55 7.19
C ARG A 339 14.39 -2.58 8.72
N VAL A 340 14.26 -3.78 9.27
CA VAL A 340 14.12 -3.97 10.71
C VAL A 340 15.37 -3.54 11.48
N ARG A 341 15.25 -2.48 12.27
CA ARG A 341 16.25 -2.04 13.25
C ARG A 341 15.93 -2.60 14.64
N LYS A 342 16.96 -2.72 15.50
CA LYS A 342 16.79 -3.27 16.86
C LYS A 342 15.82 -2.45 17.72
N TRP A 343 15.83 -1.12 17.60
CA TRP A 343 14.96 -0.23 18.38
C TRP A 343 13.48 -0.36 17.95
N GLU A 344 13.20 -0.56 16.67
CA GLU A 344 11.84 -0.76 16.16
C GLU A 344 11.18 -2.02 16.74
N ARG A 345 11.96 -3.07 17.01
CA ARG A 345 11.46 -4.28 17.67
C ARG A 345 11.06 -4.00 19.12
N LEU A 346 11.83 -3.17 19.84
CA LEU A 346 11.48 -2.75 21.21
C LEU A 346 10.22 -1.88 21.22
N VAL A 347 10.13 -0.92 20.29
CA VAL A 347 8.94 -0.09 20.10
C VAL A 347 7.71 -0.95 19.77
N GLY A 348 7.86 -1.95 18.91
CA GLY A 348 6.81 -2.91 18.59
C GLY A 348 6.32 -3.68 19.81
N TRP A 349 7.22 -4.22 20.63
CA TRP A 349 6.81 -4.91 21.87
C TRP A 349 6.13 -3.99 22.88
N PHE A 350 6.64 -2.76 23.05
CA PHE A 350 6.00 -1.78 23.92
C PHE A 350 4.59 -1.42 23.41
N ALA A 351 4.45 -1.14 22.10
CA ALA A 351 3.15 -0.84 21.49
C ALA A 351 2.17 -2.00 21.62
N PHE A 352 2.64 -3.24 21.42
CA PHE A 352 1.82 -4.44 21.61
C PHE A 352 1.34 -4.59 23.06
N LEU A 353 2.26 -4.52 24.03
CA LEU A 353 1.92 -4.65 25.45
C LEU A 353 0.96 -3.54 25.88
N PHE A 354 1.23 -2.31 25.45
CA PHE A 354 0.37 -1.16 25.75
C PHE A 354 -1.03 -1.31 25.17
N TYR A 355 -1.14 -1.77 23.91
CA TYR A 355 -2.43 -2.09 23.30
C TYR A 355 -3.20 -3.16 24.08
N VAL A 356 -2.54 -4.26 24.46
CA VAL A 356 -3.16 -5.35 25.23
C VAL A 356 -3.66 -4.86 26.58
N ILE A 357 -2.86 -4.07 27.32
CA ILE A 357 -3.26 -3.50 28.60
C ILE A 357 -4.47 -2.58 28.43
N LEU A 358 -4.44 -1.71 27.41
CA LEU A 358 -5.52 -0.78 27.13
C LEU A 358 -6.82 -1.52 26.79
N MET A 359 -6.78 -2.49 25.89
CA MET A 359 -7.96 -3.29 25.53
C MET A 359 -8.47 -4.12 26.70
N ALA A 360 -7.59 -4.71 27.51
CA ALA A 360 -7.96 -5.44 28.71
C ALA A 360 -8.67 -4.53 29.72
N PHE A 361 -8.13 -3.33 29.95
CA PHE A 361 -8.78 -2.32 30.80
C PHE A 361 -10.18 -1.97 30.29
N LEU A 362 -10.32 -1.65 28.99
CA LEU A 362 -11.61 -1.28 28.40
C LEU A 362 -12.65 -2.41 28.53
N LEU A 363 -12.23 -3.66 28.28
CA LEU A 363 -13.09 -4.85 28.40
C LEU A 363 -13.48 -5.09 29.86
N ILE A 364 -12.51 -5.11 30.78
CA ILE A 364 -12.76 -5.30 32.22
C ILE A 364 -13.70 -4.23 32.74
N TRP A 365 -13.51 -2.97 32.36
CA TRP A 365 -14.39 -1.88 32.79
C TRP A 365 -15.83 -2.09 32.32
N ASN A 366 -16.03 -2.48 31.06
CA ASN A 366 -17.36 -2.77 30.51
C ASN A 366 -18.06 -3.93 31.24
N VAL A 367 -17.33 -4.92 31.75
CA VAL A 367 -17.88 -6.08 32.45
C VAL A 367 -18.08 -5.80 33.95
N ALA A 368 -17.08 -5.23 34.61
CA ALA A 368 -17.02 -5.11 36.06
C ALA A 368 -17.85 -3.93 36.63
N ASN A 369 -18.22 -2.95 35.80
CA ASN A 369 -18.96 -1.76 36.24
C ASN A 369 -20.35 -1.64 35.60
N PRO A 370 -21.28 -2.60 35.81
CA PRO A 370 -22.59 -2.57 35.16
C PRO A 370 -23.41 -1.32 35.50
N ASN A 371 -23.27 -0.79 36.73
CA ASN A 371 -23.98 0.39 37.22
C ASN A 371 -23.52 1.71 36.57
N TYR A 372 -22.36 1.72 35.87
CA TYR A 372 -21.87 2.87 35.14
C TYR A 372 -22.69 3.14 33.86
N PHE A 373 -23.31 2.09 33.32
CA PHE A 373 -24.01 2.12 32.04
C PHE A 373 -25.53 2.23 32.23
N PRO A 374 -26.28 2.62 31.18
CA PRO A 374 -27.73 2.60 31.20
C PRO A 374 -28.28 1.22 31.58
N PRO A 375 -29.44 1.15 32.28
CA PRO A 375 -30.08 -0.11 32.61
C PRO A 375 -30.28 -0.98 31.36
N SER A 376 -29.91 -2.26 31.48
CA SER A 376 -30.04 -3.20 30.38
C SER A 376 -31.49 -3.47 30.06
N ILE A 377 -31.80 -3.55 28.76
CA ILE A 377 -33.07 -4.10 28.29
C ILE A 377 -32.81 -5.59 28.03
N HIS A 378 -33.47 -6.43 28.81
CA HIS A 378 -33.53 -7.87 28.56
C HIS A 378 -34.79 -8.11 27.72
N ASP A 379 -34.60 -8.63 26.50
CA ASP A 379 -35.70 -9.13 25.67
C ASP A 379 -36.14 -10.52 26.16
#